data_AF-A0A071M289-F1
#
_entry.id   AF-A0A071M289-F1
#
_cell.length_a   1.000
_cell.length_b   1.000
_cell.length_c   1.000
_cell.angle_alpha   90.00
_cell.angle_beta   90.00
_cell.angle_gamma   90.00
#
_symmetry.space_group_name_H-M   'P 1'
#
loop_
_entity.id
_entity.type
_entity.pdbx_description
1 polymer ?
#
loop_
_entity_poly.entity_id
_entity_poly.type
_entity_poly.pdbx_seq_one_letter_code
_entity_poly.pdbx_strand_id
1 'polypeptide(L)'
;MSAEIKAAIIVSLFLLIVGTSCFVGYQYQSNSNRAETAETQVSLQATVIQTQAIQLAAFNALASDTSSKNNAATTASDNTVIEYRTILKREKTCDMPVPADIAGGLLKYANRLRSGAVSATSNVTDSTGSGTTTTSELTYCQAVLWINPLLTALEQANNQLSAIRLAEQKRQETTK
;
A
#
# COMPACT_ATOMS: atom_id res chain seq x y z
N MET A 1 24.96 -14.94 -81.06
CA MET A 1 24.49 -15.65 -79.85
C MET A 1 23.69 -16.86 -80.30
N SER A 2 24.17 -18.07 -79.99
CA SER A 2 23.43 -19.31 -80.27
C SER A 2 22.13 -19.34 -79.46
N ALA A 3 21.11 -20.03 -79.97
CA ALA A 3 19.79 -20.12 -79.33
C ALA A 3 19.86 -20.62 -77.88
N GLU A 4 20.84 -21.47 -77.58
CA GLU A 4 21.09 -22.01 -76.24
C GLU A 4 21.53 -20.96 -75.22
N ILE A 5 22.35 -19.98 -75.63
CA ILE A 5 22.77 -18.87 -74.75
C ILE A 5 21.57 -18.00 -74.39
N LYS A 6 20.66 -17.75 -75.34
CA LYS A 6 19.43 -16.99 -75.08
C LYS A 6 18.48 -17.73 -74.14
N ALA A 7 18.33 -19.05 -74.31
CA ALA A 7 17.51 -19.88 -73.44
C ALA A 7 18.07 -19.92 -72.00
N ALA A 8 19.39 -20.06 -71.83
CA ALA A 8 20.04 -20.06 -70.53
C ALA A 8 19.84 -18.73 -69.77
N ILE A 9 19.94 -17.59 -70.47
CA ILE A 9 19.69 -16.27 -69.88
C ILE A 9 18.25 -16.13 -69.42
N ILE A 10 17.28 -16.56 -70.24
CA ILE A 10 15.84 -16.47 -69.89
C ILE A 10 15.52 -17.34 -68.67
N VAL A 11 16.05 -18.56 -68.60
CA VAL A 11 15.85 -19.45 -67.45
C VAL A 11 16.50 -18.88 -66.19
N SER A 12 17.71 -18.34 -66.28
CA SER A 12 18.39 -17.70 -65.16
C SER A 12 17.61 -16.48 -64.64
N LEU A 13 17.02 -15.69 -65.54
CA LEU A 13 16.23 -14.51 -65.18
C LEU A 13 14.92 -14.91 -64.48
N PHE A 14 14.27 -15.97 -64.96
CA PHE A 14 13.09 -16.54 -64.32
C PHE A 14 13.38 -17.05 -62.91
N LEU A 15 14.49 -17.79 -62.73
CA LEU A 15 14.89 -18.29 -61.40
C LEU A 15 15.20 -17.16 -60.42
N LEU A 16 15.81 -16.07 -60.90
CA LEU A 16 16.06 -14.88 -60.08
C LEU A 16 14.77 -14.20 -59.62
N ILE A 17 13.79 -14.08 -60.51
CA ILE A 17 12.48 -13.49 -60.19
C ILE A 17 11.75 -14.37 -59.16
N VAL A 18 11.68 -15.68 -59.39
CA VAL A 18 11.03 -16.61 -58.45
C VAL A 18 11.72 -16.63 -57.09
N GLY A 19 13.06 -16.62 -57.07
CA GLY A 19 13.84 -16.59 -55.83
C GLY A 19 13.62 -15.32 -55.02
N THR A 20 13.61 -14.15 -55.67
CA THR A 20 13.34 -12.87 -55.00
C THR A 20 11.89 -12.74 -54.52
N SER A 21 10.91 -13.18 -55.32
CA SER A 21 9.50 -13.21 -54.90
C SER A 21 9.29 -14.12 -53.68
N CYS A 22 9.92 -15.29 -53.67
CA CYS A 22 9.83 -16.23 -52.55
C CYS A 22 10.49 -15.65 -51.29
N PHE A 23 11.68 -15.06 -51.42
CA PHE A 23 12.41 -14.43 -50.33
C PHE A 23 11.63 -13.27 -49.68
N VAL A 24 11.04 -12.39 -50.50
CA VAL A 24 10.21 -11.27 -50.01
C VAL A 24 8.93 -11.77 -49.35
N GLY A 25 8.28 -12.80 -49.92
CA GLY A 25 7.10 -13.44 -49.32
C GLY A 25 7.37 -14.03 -47.94
N TYR A 26 8.50 -14.75 -47.78
CA TYR A 26 8.92 -15.28 -46.48
C TYR A 26 9.21 -14.18 -45.45
N GLN A 27 9.89 -13.11 -45.86
CA GLN A 27 10.17 -11.98 -44.98
C GLN A 27 8.88 -11.22 -44.59
N TYR A 28 7.93 -11.06 -45.51
CA TYR A 28 6.64 -10.42 -45.24
C TYR A 28 5.81 -11.22 -44.24
N GLN A 29 5.69 -12.54 -44.43
CA GLN A 29 4.99 -13.43 -43.50
C GLN A 29 5.60 -13.37 -42.09
N SER A 30 6.93 -13.38 -41.99
CA SER A 30 7.66 -13.25 -40.71
C SER A 30 7.38 -11.90 -40.04
N ASN A 31 7.40 -10.80 -40.80
CA ASN A 31 7.17 -9.46 -40.25
C ASN A 31 5.70 -9.24 -39.84
N SER A 32 4.73 -9.76 -40.62
CA SER A 32 3.31 -9.72 -40.28
C SER A 32 3.00 -10.52 -39.03
N ASN A 33 3.54 -11.73 -38.90
CA ASN A 33 3.37 -12.55 -37.68
C ASN A 33 3.95 -11.85 -36.44
N ARG A 34 5.08 -11.15 -36.59
CA ARG A 34 5.69 -10.34 -35.51
C ARG A 34 4.84 -9.13 -35.14
N ALA A 35 4.22 -8.48 -36.12
CA ALA A 35 3.31 -7.35 -35.89
C ALA A 35 2.03 -7.81 -35.15
N GLU A 36 1.42 -8.90 -35.59
CA GLU A 36 0.22 -9.47 -34.94
C GLU A 36 0.53 -9.96 -33.50
N THR A 37 1.70 -10.57 -33.31
CA THR A 37 2.16 -10.96 -31.97
C THR A 37 2.41 -9.74 -31.07
N ALA A 38 2.96 -8.66 -31.62
CA ALA A 38 3.19 -7.42 -30.88
C ALA A 38 1.87 -6.71 -30.53
N GLU A 39 0.91 -6.64 -31.44
CA GLU A 39 -0.42 -6.08 -31.18
C GLU A 39 -1.18 -6.89 -30.13
N THR A 40 -1.08 -8.22 -30.18
CA THR A 40 -1.66 -9.10 -29.15
C THR A 40 -0.99 -8.88 -27.79
N GLN A 41 0.32 -8.69 -27.74
CA GLN A 41 1.02 -8.39 -26.50
C GLN A 41 0.67 -7.00 -25.95
N VAL A 42 0.51 -6.00 -26.81
CA VAL A 42 0.12 -4.63 -26.41
C VAL A 42 -1.32 -4.60 -25.93
N SER A 43 -2.24 -5.35 -26.56
CA SER A 43 -3.63 -5.42 -26.11
C SER A 43 -3.75 -6.15 -24.77
N LEU A 44 -3.03 -7.26 -24.58
CA LEU A 44 -2.96 -7.95 -23.30
C LEU A 44 -2.34 -7.08 -22.20
N GLN A 45 -1.27 -6.33 -22.51
CA GLN A 45 -0.68 -5.36 -21.58
C GLN A 45 -1.65 -4.23 -21.25
N ALA A 46 -2.37 -3.68 -22.24
CA ALA A 46 -3.36 -2.62 -22.02
C ALA A 46 -4.51 -3.11 -21.10
N THR A 47 -4.98 -4.34 -21.27
CA THR A 47 -5.96 -4.96 -20.37
C THR A 47 -5.42 -5.10 -18.95
N VAL A 48 -4.21 -5.62 -18.79
CA VAL A 48 -3.57 -5.76 -17.47
C VAL A 48 -3.39 -4.40 -16.78
N ILE A 49 -2.99 -3.36 -17.52
CA ILE A 49 -2.85 -1.99 -17.00
C ILE A 49 -4.21 -1.42 -16.56
N GLN A 50 -5.27 -1.62 -17.35
CA GLN A 50 -6.61 -1.15 -16.98
C GLN A 50 -7.14 -1.86 -15.72
N THR A 51 -6.96 -3.18 -15.62
CA THR A 51 -7.37 -3.94 -14.43
C THR A 51 -6.59 -3.50 -13.18
N GLN A 52 -5.27 -3.29 -13.31
CA GLN A 52 -4.45 -2.78 -12.20
C GLN A 52 -4.86 -1.37 -11.78
N ALA A 53 -5.19 -0.47 -12.73
CA ALA A 53 -5.62 0.89 -12.43
C ALA A 53 -6.94 0.94 -11.63
N ILE A 54 -7.90 0.06 -11.96
CA ILE A 54 -9.17 -0.05 -11.21
C ILE A 54 -8.93 -0.53 -9.78
N GLN A 55 -8.04 -1.53 -9.60
CA GLN A 55 -7.67 -2.02 -8.27
C GLN A 55 -6.98 -0.95 -7.43
N LEU A 56 -6.03 -0.22 -8.02
CA LEU A 56 -5.35 0.90 -7.36
C LEU A 56 -6.33 2.00 -6.95
N ALA A 57 -7.26 2.38 -7.83
CA ALA A 57 -8.30 3.35 -7.49
C ALA A 57 -9.17 2.88 -6.32
N ALA A 58 -9.55 1.59 -6.32
CA ALA A 58 -10.31 0.98 -5.24
C ALA A 58 -9.56 0.94 -3.89
N PHE A 59 -8.25 0.68 -3.89
CA PHE A 59 -7.42 0.72 -2.69
C PHE A 59 -7.19 2.14 -2.19
N ASN A 60 -6.97 3.10 -3.10
CA ASN A 60 -6.81 4.51 -2.75
C ASN A 60 -8.07 5.08 -2.11
N ALA A 61 -9.25 4.75 -2.64
CA ALA A 61 -10.53 5.14 -2.05
C ALA A 61 -10.70 4.58 -0.63
N LEU A 62 -10.33 3.32 -0.42
CA LEU A 62 -10.41 2.67 0.90
C LEU A 62 -9.42 3.27 1.91
N ALA A 63 -8.20 3.58 1.47
CA ALA A 63 -7.20 4.26 2.30
C ALA A 63 -7.67 5.66 2.69
N SER A 64 -8.26 6.41 1.74
CA SER A 64 -8.81 7.75 1.98
C SER A 64 -9.97 7.72 2.97
N ASP A 65 -10.92 6.79 2.81
CA ASP A 65 -12.04 6.61 3.75
C ASP A 65 -11.54 6.27 5.17
N THR A 66 -10.60 5.35 5.27
CA THR A 66 -10.00 4.96 6.57
C THR A 66 -9.27 6.13 7.23
N SER A 67 -8.51 6.90 6.45
CA SER A 67 -7.83 8.09 6.93
C SER A 67 -8.82 9.15 7.44
N SER A 68 -9.89 9.40 6.69
CA SER A 68 -10.97 10.32 7.09
C SER A 68 -11.61 9.90 8.42
N LYS A 69 -11.97 8.62 8.56
CA LYS A 69 -12.53 8.06 9.81
C LYS A 69 -11.58 8.21 10.98
N ASN A 70 -10.30 7.90 10.79
CA ASN A 70 -9.29 8.02 11.84
C ASN A 70 -9.05 9.47 12.26
N ASN A 71 -9.08 10.41 11.31
CA ASN A 71 -8.97 11.85 11.59
C ASN A 71 -10.20 12.36 12.36
N ALA A 72 -11.39 11.90 11.99
CA ALA A 72 -12.62 12.24 12.69
C ALA A 72 -12.61 11.70 14.14
N ALA A 73 -12.21 10.44 14.34
CA ALA A 73 -12.06 9.84 15.66
C ALA A 73 -11.03 10.59 16.53
N THR A 74 -9.89 10.98 15.93
CA THR A 74 -8.86 11.78 16.62
C THR A 74 -9.39 13.14 17.05
N THR A 75 -10.05 13.87 16.14
CA THR A 75 -10.64 15.18 16.45
C THR A 75 -11.69 15.08 17.55
N ALA A 76 -12.54 14.06 17.50
CA ALA A 76 -13.55 13.82 18.52
C ALA A 76 -12.90 13.56 19.89
N SER A 77 -11.89 12.69 19.94
CA SER A 77 -11.12 12.40 21.14
C SER A 77 -10.44 13.63 21.72
N ASP A 78 -9.76 14.44 20.90
CA ASP A 78 -9.07 15.64 21.35
C ASP A 78 -10.04 16.62 22.01
N ASN A 79 -11.22 16.81 21.41
CA ASN A 79 -12.27 17.63 22.00
C ASN A 79 -12.73 17.10 23.36
N THR A 80 -12.96 15.79 23.47
CA THR A 80 -13.35 15.18 24.75
C THR A 80 -12.23 15.25 25.80
N VAL A 81 -10.96 15.09 25.41
CA VAL A 81 -9.82 15.25 26.33
C VAL A 81 -9.73 16.69 26.84
N ILE A 82 -10.01 17.69 26.01
CA ILE A 82 -10.08 19.09 26.43
C ILE A 82 -11.22 19.31 27.43
N GLU A 83 -12.39 18.75 27.18
CA GLU A 83 -13.53 18.78 28.10
C GLU A 83 -13.17 18.13 29.45
N TYR A 84 -12.61 16.93 29.41
CA TYR A 84 -12.20 16.19 30.61
C TYR A 84 -11.13 16.94 31.40
N ARG A 85 -10.15 17.56 30.74
CA ARG A 85 -9.18 18.45 31.42
C ARG A 85 -9.87 19.61 32.14
N THR A 86 -10.93 20.15 31.56
CA THR A 86 -11.69 21.26 32.16
C THR A 86 -12.48 20.81 33.39
N ILE A 87 -13.09 19.63 33.33
CA ILE A 87 -13.80 19.01 34.47
C ILE A 87 -12.82 18.66 35.58
N LEU A 88 -11.74 17.95 35.25
CA LEU A 88 -10.75 17.46 36.22
C LEU A 88 -10.01 18.58 36.96
N LYS A 89 -9.83 19.76 36.36
CA LYS A 89 -9.29 20.95 37.06
C LYS A 89 -10.13 21.38 38.26
N ARG A 90 -11.41 20.99 38.32
CA ARG A 90 -12.32 21.33 39.44
C ARG A 90 -12.27 20.27 40.55
N GLU A 91 -11.71 19.10 40.28
CA GLU A 91 -11.66 17.96 41.19
C GLU A 91 -10.37 17.96 42.01
N LYS A 92 -10.48 18.05 43.34
CA LYS A 92 -9.31 18.12 44.24
C LYS A 92 -8.56 16.81 44.42
N THR A 93 -9.18 15.68 44.11
CA THR A 93 -8.60 14.34 44.34
C THR A 93 -7.74 13.84 43.18
N CYS A 94 -7.75 14.53 42.03
CA CYS A 94 -7.18 13.97 40.81
C CYS A 94 -5.63 14.03 40.78
N ASP A 95 -5.01 14.95 41.54
CA ASP A 95 -3.56 15.10 41.63
C ASP A 95 -2.89 14.06 42.53
N MET A 96 -3.68 13.19 43.17
CA MET A 96 -3.12 12.10 43.96
C MET A 96 -2.33 11.13 43.06
N PRO A 97 -1.13 10.70 43.48
CA PRO A 97 -0.35 9.74 42.72
C PRO A 97 -1.01 8.36 42.72
N VAL A 98 -0.89 7.66 41.60
CA VAL A 98 -1.23 6.25 41.48
C VAL A 98 -0.16 5.42 42.22
N PRO A 99 -0.54 4.41 43.02
CA PRO A 99 0.43 3.56 43.73
C PRO A 99 1.53 3.02 42.82
N ALA A 100 2.78 3.07 43.31
CA ALA A 100 3.98 2.77 42.53
C ALA A 100 3.95 1.38 41.87
N ASP A 101 3.40 0.36 42.54
CA ASP A 101 3.28 -1.00 41.99
C ASP A 101 2.39 -1.04 40.74
N ILE A 102 1.29 -0.27 40.75
CA ILE A 102 0.36 -0.18 39.61
C ILE A 102 1.00 0.62 38.48
N ALA A 103 1.57 1.79 38.78
CA ALA A 103 2.24 2.62 37.79
C ALA A 103 3.43 1.90 37.13
N GLY A 104 4.22 1.15 37.92
CA GLY A 104 5.31 0.31 37.42
C GLY A 104 4.82 -0.84 36.54
N GLY A 105 3.70 -1.47 36.89
CA GLY A 105 3.05 -2.48 36.06
C GLY A 105 2.59 -1.93 34.70
N LEU A 106 1.96 -0.76 34.69
CA LEU A 106 1.53 -0.06 33.47
C LEU A 106 2.73 0.34 32.59
N LEU A 107 3.80 0.88 33.19
CA LEU A 107 5.02 1.23 32.49
C LEU A 107 5.66 -0.01 31.83
N LYS A 108 5.73 -1.13 32.54
CA LYS A 108 6.22 -2.39 31.99
C LYS A 108 5.37 -2.88 30.82
N TYR A 109 4.04 -2.73 30.90
CA TYR A 109 3.13 -3.06 29.80
C TYR A 109 3.37 -2.16 28.59
N ALA A 110 3.49 -0.84 28.79
CA ALA A 110 3.77 0.12 27.73
C ALA A 110 5.12 -0.16 27.05
N ASN A 111 6.16 -0.46 27.83
CA ASN A 111 7.45 -0.87 27.29
C ASN A 111 7.37 -2.16 26.47
N ARG A 112 6.57 -3.15 26.91
CA ARG A 112 6.34 -4.37 26.13
C ARG A 112 5.65 -4.07 24.81
N LEU A 113 4.60 -3.24 24.80
CA LEU A 113 3.95 -2.80 23.56
C LEU A 113 4.93 -2.09 22.62
N ARG A 114 5.74 -1.17 23.14
CA ARG A 114 6.75 -0.46 22.35
C ARG A 114 7.76 -1.43 21.75
N SER A 115 8.28 -2.37 22.54
CA SER A 115 9.21 -3.39 22.06
C SER A 115 8.62 -4.30 20.99
N GLY A 116 7.31 -4.59 21.06
CA GLY A 116 6.61 -5.39 20.04
C GLY A 116 6.30 -4.63 18.75
N ALA A 117 6.23 -3.30 18.80
CA ALA A 117 5.98 -2.44 17.65
C ALA A 117 7.25 -2.05 16.87
N VAL A 118 8.43 -2.17 17.50
CA VAL A 118 9.72 -1.90 16.84
C VAL A 118 10.08 -3.11 15.98
N SER A 119 9.99 -2.97 14.66
CA SER A 119 10.55 -3.95 13.72
C SER A 119 12.05 -4.12 13.97
N ALA A 120 12.54 -5.35 14.10
CA ALA A 120 13.94 -5.68 14.39
C ALA A 120 14.98 -5.09 13.40
N THR A 121 14.52 -4.53 12.28
CA THR A 121 15.31 -3.94 11.20
C THR A 121 15.51 -2.42 11.30
N SER A 122 14.89 -1.73 12.26
CA SER A 122 15.11 -0.29 12.42
C SER A 122 16.41 -0.01 13.19
N ASN A 123 17.53 0.05 12.47
CA ASN A 123 18.80 0.67 12.95
C ASN A 123 18.71 2.21 13.08
N VAL A 124 17.53 2.79 12.83
CA VAL A 124 17.26 4.20 13.06
C VAL A 124 16.53 4.31 14.39
N THR A 125 17.30 4.48 15.46
CA THR A 125 16.77 5.02 16.70
C THR A 125 16.27 6.43 16.38
N ASP A 126 14.96 6.59 16.18
CA ASP A 126 14.36 7.91 16.10
C ASP A 126 14.52 8.60 17.46
N SER A 127 15.60 9.37 17.58
CA SER A 127 15.91 10.19 18.75
C SER A 127 14.92 11.34 18.94
N THR A 128 14.00 11.60 17.99
CA THR A 128 13.10 12.75 18.07
C THR A 128 11.75 12.45 18.72
N GLY A 129 11.41 11.17 18.92
CA GLY A 129 10.22 10.73 19.65
C GLY A 129 10.43 10.40 21.14
N SER A 130 11.66 10.57 21.66
CA SER A 130 11.91 10.48 23.10
C SER A 130 11.59 11.82 23.74
N GLY A 131 10.30 12.21 23.72
CA GLY A 131 9.80 13.16 24.71
C GLY A 131 10.27 12.63 26.05
N THR A 132 11.07 13.42 26.76
CA THR A 132 11.64 13.08 28.07
C THR A 132 10.58 12.36 28.87
N THR A 133 10.80 11.07 29.19
CA THR A 133 9.97 10.37 30.17
C THR A 133 10.25 11.08 31.47
N THR A 134 9.48 12.15 31.71
CA THR A 134 9.57 12.90 32.95
C THR A 134 9.35 11.87 34.03
N THR A 135 10.24 11.84 35.01
CA THR A 135 10.15 11.05 36.24
C THR A 135 8.97 11.52 37.11
N SER A 136 7.88 11.98 36.48
CA SER A 136 6.65 12.40 37.11
C SER A 136 5.82 11.15 37.39
N GLU A 137 5.57 10.93 38.66
CA GLU A 137 4.62 9.95 39.17
C GLU A 137 3.27 10.08 38.43
N LEU A 138 2.75 8.97 37.90
CA LEU A 138 1.47 8.97 37.18
C LEU A 138 0.36 9.37 38.16
N THR A 139 -0.39 10.42 37.86
CA THR A 139 -1.53 10.83 38.70
C THR A 139 -2.84 10.23 38.18
N TYR A 140 -3.87 10.16 39.04
CA TYR A 140 -5.20 9.71 38.60
C TYR A 140 -5.77 10.61 37.49
N CYS A 141 -5.52 11.92 37.56
CA CYS A 141 -5.86 12.86 36.51
C CYS A 141 -5.25 12.48 35.17
N GLN A 142 -3.94 12.22 35.16
CA GLN A 142 -3.25 11.79 33.96
C GLN A 142 -3.79 10.45 33.46
N ALA A 143 -3.98 9.47 34.35
CA ALA A 143 -4.53 8.17 33.98
C ALA A 143 -5.89 8.28 33.28
N VAL A 144 -6.82 9.08 33.82
CA VAL A 144 -8.15 9.29 33.22
C VAL A 144 -8.06 9.98 31.85
N LEU A 145 -7.18 10.96 31.71
CA LEU A 145 -6.99 11.67 30.43
C LEU A 145 -6.38 10.79 29.33
N TRP A 146 -5.72 9.68 29.69
CA TRP A 146 -5.17 8.73 28.73
C TRP A 146 -6.19 7.69 28.26
N ILE A 147 -7.32 7.52 28.95
CA ILE A 147 -8.34 6.53 28.57
C ILE A 147 -8.89 6.85 27.17
N ASN A 148 -9.31 8.09 26.92
CA ASN A 148 -9.91 8.43 25.63
C ASN A 148 -8.93 8.25 24.44
N PRO A 149 -7.70 8.79 24.49
CA PRO A 149 -6.69 8.50 23.46
C PRO A 149 -6.45 7.01 23.20
N LEU A 150 -6.50 6.16 24.23
CA LEU A 150 -6.37 4.71 24.08
C LEU A 150 -7.57 4.08 23.36
N LEU A 151 -8.80 4.49 23.68
CA LEU A 151 -10.00 4.04 22.96
C LEU A 151 -9.95 4.47 21.49
N THR A 152 -9.48 5.69 21.22
CA THR A 152 -9.32 6.19 19.85
C THR A 152 -8.27 5.40 19.08
N ALA A 153 -7.14 5.06 19.70
CA ALA A 153 -6.15 4.20 19.06
C ALA A 153 -6.73 2.82 18.71
N LEU A 154 -7.59 2.26 19.56
CA LEU A 154 -8.31 1.00 19.27
C LEU A 154 -9.33 1.16 18.14
N GLU A 155 -10.07 2.26 18.11
CA GLU A 155 -11.00 2.57 17.01
C GLU A 155 -10.24 2.68 15.67
N GLN A 156 -9.11 3.38 15.65
CA GLN A 156 -8.27 3.49 14.46
C GLN A 156 -7.73 2.13 14.01
N ALA A 157 -7.27 1.31 14.95
CA ALA A 157 -6.82 -0.06 14.65
C ALA A 157 -7.96 -0.91 14.07
N ASN A 158 -9.18 -0.78 14.59
CA ASN A 158 -10.36 -1.48 14.07
C ASN A 158 -10.74 -0.99 12.65
N ASN A 159 -10.68 0.31 12.39
CA ASN A 159 -10.91 0.88 11.06
C ASN A 159 -9.87 0.36 10.06
N GLN A 160 -8.59 0.33 10.43
CA GLN A 160 -7.52 -0.23 9.62
C GLN A 160 -7.73 -1.74 9.36
N LEU A 161 -8.09 -2.52 10.37
CA LEU A 161 -8.36 -3.95 10.22
C LEU A 161 -9.57 -4.21 9.30
N SER A 162 -10.62 -3.39 9.41
CA SER A 162 -11.76 -3.43 8.50
C SER A 162 -11.35 -3.15 7.06
N ALA A 163 -10.53 -2.12 6.84
CA ALA A 163 -9.98 -1.81 5.53
C ALA A 163 -9.13 -2.95 4.96
N ILE A 164 -8.27 -3.58 5.76
CA ILE A 164 -7.48 -4.74 5.32
C ILE A 164 -8.40 -5.89 4.88
N ARG A 165 -9.48 -6.17 5.62
CA ARG A 165 -10.45 -7.22 5.23
C ARG A 165 -11.15 -6.91 3.91
N LEU A 166 -11.57 -5.66 3.71
CA LEU A 166 -12.19 -5.22 2.45
C LEU A 166 -11.21 -5.28 1.28
N ALA A 167 -9.95 -4.92 1.51
CA ALA A 167 -8.89 -5.05 0.53
C ALA A 167 -8.66 -6.52 0.14
N GLU A 168 -8.65 -7.42 1.12
CA GLU A 168 -8.51 -8.87 0.90
C GLU A 168 -9.65 -9.44 0.07
N GLN A 169 -10.90 -9.05 0.37
CA GLN A 169 -12.07 -9.46 -0.39
C GLN A 169 -11.97 -9.03 -1.86
N LYS A 170 -11.59 -7.77 -2.13
CA LYS A 170 -11.38 -7.29 -3.51
C LYS A 170 -10.28 -8.05 -4.26
N ARG A 171 -9.22 -8.50 -3.56
CA ARG A 171 -8.19 -9.36 -4.16
C ARG A 171 -8.73 -10.74 -4.52
N GLN A 172 -9.55 -11.33 -3.66
CA GLN A 172 -10.15 -12.65 -3.90
C GLN A 172 -11.17 -12.61 -5.05
N GLU A 173 -11.95 -11.54 -5.19
CA GLU A 173 -12.89 -11.35 -6.31
C GLU A 173 -12.19 -11.25 -7.66
N THR A 174 -11.00 -10.65 -7.72
CA THR A 174 -10.23 -10.51 -8.97
C THR A 174 -9.43 -11.76 -9.35
N THR A 175 -9.33 -12.75 -8.45
CA THR A 175 -8.63 -14.02 -8.70
C THR A 175 -9.58 -15.15 -9.13
N LYS A 176 -10.90 -14.91 -9.08
CA LYS A 176 -11.95 -15.84 -9.50
C LYS A 176 -12.40 -15.56 -10.93
#